data_AF-A0A7K0Z5S9-F1
#
_entry.id   AF-A0A7K0Z5S9-F1
#
_cell.length_a   1.000
_cell.length_b   1.000
_cell.length_c   1.000
_cell.angle_alpha   90.00
_cell.angle_beta   90.00
_cell.angle_gamma   90.00
#
_symmetry.space_group_name_H-M   'P 1'
#
loop_
_entity.id
_entity.type
_entity.pdbx_description
1 polymer ?
#
loop_
_entity_poly.entity_id
_entity_poly.type
_entity_poly.pdbx_seq_one_letter_code
_entity_poly.pdbx_strand_id
1 'polypeptide(L)'
;LSQVINDQVPVALTYIEGPETLITFHAGANDAIRPGYDARASIAKYQQAVRELSKSGATILLFTVLEDTGNKGRGSKIWKERFAEFNKAIREVGQEVGAIVSDANDLDFFKDNRFLAFDRLHLNAEGHWRVSQGVLEVLGYPSNPAWRIPLPPAKKTPWLKERYIGVLWFFLFALPWIWRRIQGKSSGDNRSAKYPAPISWPPVN
;
A
#
# COMPACT_ATOMS: atom_id res chain seq x y z
N LEU A 1 -9.03 8.11 0.84
CA LEU A 1 -9.22 7.68 2.24
C LEU A 1 -10.68 7.70 2.65
N SER A 2 -11.40 8.82 2.48
CA SER A 2 -12.83 8.93 2.87
C SER A 2 -13.70 7.81 2.33
N GLN A 3 -13.55 7.42 1.06
CA GLN A 3 -14.32 6.34 0.45
C GLN A 3 -14.15 5.01 1.20
N VAL A 4 -12.93 4.65 1.58
CA VAL A 4 -12.67 3.41 2.34
C VAL A 4 -13.35 3.49 3.72
N ILE A 5 -13.22 4.63 4.40
CA ILE A 5 -13.80 4.83 5.73
C ILE A 5 -15.32 4.82 5.69
N ASN A 6 -15.95 5.46 4.70
CA ASN A 6 -17.40 5.61 4.66
C ASN A 6 -18.08 4.35 4.11
N ASP A 7 -17.46 3.70 3.12
CA ASP A 7 -18.13 2.65 2.35
C ASP A 7 -17.71 1.24 2.78
N GLN A 8 -16.47 1.07 3.26
CA GLN A 8 -15.90 -0.26 3.54
C GLN A 8 -15.77 -0.56 5.03
N VAL A 9 -15.35 0.41 5.85
CA VAL A 9 -15.18 0.20 7.29
C VAL A 9 -16.49 -0.24 7.98
N PRO A 10 -17.65 0.40 7.76
CA PRO A 10 -18.90 -0.04 8.38
C PRO A 10 -19.27 -1.48 8.02
N VAL A 11 -19.00 -1.90 6.79
CA VAL A 11 -19.25 -3.29 6.33
C VAL A 11 -18.26 -4.26 6.99
N ALA A 12 -16.97 -3.92 7.06
CA ALA A 12 -15.98 -4.76 7.70
C ALA A 12 -16.29 -5.00 9.19
N LEU A 13 -16.77 -3.97 9.89
CA LEU A 13 -17.14 -4.05 11.30
C LEU A 13 -18.26 -5.07 11.59
N THR A 14 -19.15 -5.35 10.64
CA THR A 14 -20.23 -6.34 10.85
C THR A 14 -19.76 -7.79 10.84
N TYR A 15 -18.52 -8.04 10.45
CA TYR A 15 -17.92 -9.38 10.39
C TYR A 15 -16.92 -9.65 11.53
N ILE A 16 -16.76 -8.72 12.46
CA ILE A 16 -15.81 -8.86 13.56
C ILE A 16 -16.44 -9.68 14.69
N GLU A 17 -15.78 -10.79 15.04
CA GLU A 17 -16.25 -11.73 16.07
C GLU A 17 -15.46 -11.63 17.38
N GLY A 18 -14.40 -10.81 17.41
CA GLY A 18 -13.55 -10.59 18.57
C GLY A 18 -12.06 -10.59 18.22
N PRO A 19 -11.17 -10.87 19.19
CA PRO A 19 -9.72 -10.75 19.00
C PRO A 19 -9.12 -11.73 17.99
N GLU A 20 -9.80 -12.87 17.75
CA GLU A 20 -9.44 -13.85 16.72
C GLU A 20 -9.65 -13.32 15.28
N THR A 21 -10.45 -12.26 15.12
CA THR A 21 -10.58 -11.57 13.83
C THR A 21 -9.36 -10.68 13.59
N LEU A 22 -8.64 -10.93 12.50
CA LEU A 22 -7.61 -10.03 11.99
C LEU A 22 -8.22 -9.05 10.98
N ILE A 23 -8.16 -7.76 11.28
CA ILE A 23 -8.47 -6.70 10.31
C ILE A 23 -7.19 -6.03 9.80
N THR A 24 -7.00 -6.08 8.48
CA THR A 24 -5.91 -5.35 7.82
C THR A 24 -6.39 -4.00 7.30
N PHE A 25 -5.69 -2.91 7.62
CA PHE A 25 -6.06 -1.58 7.13
C PHE A 25 -4.89 -0.89 6.40
N HIS A 26 -5.01 -0.83 5.07
CA HIS A 26 -4.07 -0.11 4.19
C HIS A 26 -4.83 0.85 3.28
N ALA A 27 -4.86 2.12 3.68
CA ALA A 27 -5.56 3.19 2.97
C ALA A 27 -4.81 4.52 3.12
N GLY A 28 -5.14 5.50 2.27
CA GLY A 28 -4.62 6.87 2.37
C GLY A 28 -3.44 7.19 1.44
N ALA A 29 -2.67 6.19 0.97
CA ALA A 29 -1.58 6.41 0.01
C ALA A 29 -2.05 7.16 -1.26
N ASN A 30 -3.25 6.84 -1.74
CA ASN A 30 -3.87 7.51 -2.88
C ASN A 30 -4.14 9.01 -2.65
N ASP A 31 -4.34 9.45 -1.41
CA ASP A 31 -4.56 10.84 -1.05
C ASP A 31 -3.22 11.59 -1.04
N ALA A 32 -2.18 10.96 -0.47
CA ALA A 32 -0.81 11.49 -0.41
C ALA A 32 -0.17 11.76 -1.79
N ILE A 33 -0.50 10.97 -2.81
CA ILE A 33 0.05 11.19 -4.17
C ILE A 33 -0.69 12.26 -4.98
N ARG A 34 -1.85 12.74 -4.53
CA ARG A 34 -2.67 13.68 -5.30
C ARG A 34 -2.13 15.13 -5.26
N PRO A 35 -2.34 15.91 -6.32
CA PRO A 35 -2.24 17.36 -6.23
C PRO A 35 -3.18 17.90 -5.14
N GLY A 36 -2.75 18.92 -4.39
CA GLY A 36 -3.55 19.51 -3.32
C GLY A 36 -3.68 18.65 -2.06
N TYR A 37 -2.81 17.65 -1.87
CA TYR A 37 -2.76 16.85 -0.65
C TYR A 37 -2.64 17.72 0.60
N ASP A 38 -3.65 17.64 1.47
CA ASP A 38 -3.62 18.18 2.82
C ASP A 38 -3.19 17.05 3.78
N ALA A 39 -1.92 17.13 4.21
CA ALA A 39 -1.33 16.14 5.11
C ALA A 39 -2.06 16.08 6.44
N ARG A 40 -2.31 17.24 7.07
CA ARG A 40 -2.97 17.34 8.37
C ARG A 40 -4.36 16.70 8.33
N ALA A 41 -5.18 17.07 7.35
CA ALA A 41 -6.54 16.52 7.24
C ALA A 41 -6.54 15.02 6.95
N SER A 42 -5.60 14.54 6.12
CA SER A 42 -5.51 13.13 5.76
C SER A 42 -5.01 12.27 6.92
N ILE A 43 -3.99 12.74 7.64
CA ILE A 43 -3.44 12.08 8.83
C ILE A 43 -4.49 12.01 9.94
N ALA A 44 -5.13 13.12 10.29
CA ALA A 44 -6.16 13.15 11.33
C ALA A 44 -7.30 12.17 11.01
N LYS A 45 -7.71 12.11 9.75
CA LYS A 45 -8.74 11.18 9.28
C LYS A 45 -8.30 9.72 9.36
N TYR A 46 -7.06 9.41 8.98
CA TYR A 46 -6.53 8.04 9.06
C TYR A 46 -6.46 7.58 10.51
N GLN A 47 -5.89 8.40 11.41
CA GLN A 47 -5.76 8.08 12.82
C GLN A 47 -7.14 7.90 13.47
N GLN A 48 -8.12 8.75 13.16
CA GLN A 48 -9.48 8.57 13.66
C GLN A 48 -10.08 7.23 13.20
N ALA A 49 -9.92 6.86 11.92
CA ALA A 49 -10.42 5.59 11.43
C ALA A 49 -9.78 4.39 12.16
N VAL A 50 -8.47 4.42 12.41
CA VAL A 50 -7.79 3.38 13.17
C VAL A 50 -8.29 3.30 14.62
N ARG A 51 -8.51 4.44 15.28
CA ARG A 51 -9.11 4.49 16.63
C ARG A 51 -10.54 3.97 16.67
N GLU A 52 -11.32 4.14 15.61
CA GLU A 52 -12.65 3.54 15.53
C GLU A 52 -12.57 2.03 15.32
N LEU A 53 -11.67 1.57 14.44
CA LEU A 53 -11.42 0.15 14.24
C LEU A 53 -10.96 -0.54 15.53
N SER A 54 -10.15 0.11 16.36
CA SER A 54 -9.64 -0.49 17.62
C SER A 54 -10.72 -0.73 18.66
N LYS A 55 -11.88 -0.06 18.56
CA LYS A 55 -13.03 -0.31 19.44
C LYS A 55 -13.79 -1.60 19.11
N SER A 56 -13.50 -2.22 17.97
CA SER A 56 -14.18 -3.44 17.52
C SER A 56 -13.78 -4.70 18.28
N GLY A 57 -12.64 -4.69 18.97
CA GLY A 57 -12.07 -5.87 19.63
C GLY A 57 -11.28 -6.79 18.69
N ALA A 58 -11.18 -6.48 17.39
CA ALA A 58 -10.33 -7.21 16.45
C ALA A 58 -8.82 -6.96 16.69
N THR A 59 -8.00 -7.93 16.31
CA THR A 59 -6.56 -7.71 16.11
C THR A 59 -6.37 -6.85 14.85
N ILE A 60 -5.65 -5.73 14.94
CA ILE A 60 -5.43 -4.81 13.82
C ILE A 60 -4.02 -4.96 13.27
N LEU A 61 -3.91 -5.10 11.95
CA LEU A 61 -2.66 -5.00 11.20
C LEU A 61 -2.70 -3.77 10.26
N LEU A 62 -1.81 -2.82 10.52
CA LEU A 62 -1.60 -1.64 9.69
C LEU A 62 -0.42 -1.85 8.75
N PHE A 63 -0.44 -1.17 7.61
CA PHE A 63 0.64 -1.19 6.63
C PHE A 63 1.15 0.23 6.39
N THR A 64 2.46 0.42 6.55
CA THR A 64 3.12 1.61 6.01
C THR A 64 3.14 1.56 4.48
N VAL A 65 3.33 2.72 3.85
CA VAL A 65 3.60 2.82 2.41
C VAL A 65 5.11 2.75 2.20
N LEU A 66 5.56 2.07 1.14
CA LEU A 66 6.98 2.09 0.78
C LEU A 66 7.38 3.48 0.28
N GLU A 67 8.20 4.18 1.05
CA GLU A 67 8.61 5.57 0.81
C GLU A 67 9.56 5.69 -0.39
N ASP A 68 10.49 4.74 -0.49
CA ASP A 68 11.50 4.70 -1.54
C ASP A 68 11.38 3.41 -2.33
N THR A 69 11.00 3.55 -3.60
CA THR A 69 10.84 2.43 -4.53
C THR A 69 12.05 2.28 -5.47
N GLY A 70 13.14 3.02 -5.23
CA GLY A 70 14.26 3.13 -6.17
C GLY A 70 13.96 3.97 -7.42
N ASN A 71 12.74 4.52 -7.53
CA ASN A 71 12.36 5.45 -8.59
C ASN A 71 13.07 6.80 -8.42
N LYS A 72 13.55 7.36 -9.54
CA LYS A 72 14.27 8.63 -9.58
C LYS A 72 13.37 9.74 -10.13
N GLY A 73 13.57 10.97 -9.63
CA GLY A 73 12.92 12.17 -10.15
C GLY A 73 12.20 12.99 -9.08
N ARG A 74 11.77 14.20 -9.45
CA ARG A 74 11.16 15.16 -8.52
C ARG A 74 9.85 14.64 -7.92
N GLY A 75 9.02 13.96 -8.71
CA GLY A 75 7.76 13.38 -8.24
C GLY A 75 7.98 12.33 -7.15
N SER A 76 8.92 11.41 -7.37
CA SER A 76 9.31 10.38 -6.39
C SER A 76 9.83 10.99 -5.09
N LYS A 77 10.62 12.09 -5.17
CA LYS A 77 11.09 12.81 -3.96
C LYS A 77 9.93 13.38 -3.15
N ILE A 78 8.96 14.03 -3.82
CA ILE A 78 7.77 14.59 -3.16
C ILE A 78 6.94 13.48 -2.51
N TRP A 79 6.72 12.37 -3.22
CA TRP A 79 5.97 11.25 -2.67
C TRP A 79 6.68 10.61 -1.48
N LYS A 80 8.01 10.46 -1.54
CA LYS A 80 8.83 9.97 -0.42
C LYS A 80 8.63 10.82 0.82
N GLU A 81 8.72 12.15 0.70
CA GLU A 81 8.51 13.08 1.83
C GLU A 81 7.09 12.95 2.42
N ARG A 82 6.07 12.92 1.56
CA ARG A 82 4.67 12.78 2.00
C ARG A 82 4.38 11.42 2.65
N PHE A 83 4.92 10.34 2.10
CA PHE A 83 4.78 9.01 2.67
C PHE A 83 5.54 8.87 3.98
N ALA A 84 6.71 9.49 4.13
CA ALA A 84 7.45 9.49 5.40
C ALA A 84 6.63 10.17 6.51
N GLU A 85 6.02 11.33 6.22
CA GLU A 85 5.13 12.02 7.16
C GLU A 85 3.89 11.17 7.50
N PHE A 86 3.26 10.58 6.49
CA PHE A 86 2.08 9.73 6.69
C PHE A 86 2.40 8.45 7.47
N ASN A 87 3.53 7.79 7.18
CA ASN A 87 3.98 6.58 7.86
C ASN A 87 4.31 6.83 9.32
N LYS A 88 4.87 8.00 9.66
CA LYS A 88 5.05 8.41 11.05
C LYS A 88 3.71 8.37 11.79
N ALA A 89 2.66 8.94 11.21
CA ALA A 89 1.33 8.93 11.82
C ALA A 89 0.71 7.51 11.91
N ILE A 90 0.97 6.63 10.94
CA ILE A 90 0.57 5.21 10.99
C ILE A 90 1.22 4.51 12.18
N ARG A 91 2.53 4.68 12.37
CA ARG A 91 3.28 4.10 13.49
C ARG A 91 2.78 4.64 14.83
N GLU A 92 2.57 5.95 14.93
CA GLU A 92 2.07 6.61 16.14
C GLU A 92 0.70 6.07 16.56
N VAL A 93 -0.28 6.04 15.64
CA VAL A 93 -1.61 5.52 15.99
C VAL A 93 -1.61 4.01 16.18
N GLY A 94 -0.74 3.28 15.46
CA GLY A 94 -0.56 1.84 15.66
C GLY A 94 -0.09 1.54 17.09
N GLN A 95 0.93 2.26 17.57
CA GLN A 95 1.38 2.18 18.95
C GLN A 95 0.29 2.60 19.95
N GLU A 96 -0.45 3.67 19.66
CA GLU A 96 -1.53 4.19 20.50
C GLU A 96 -2.61 3.13 20.77
N VAL A 97 -3.02 2.37 19.74
CA VAL A 97 -4.12 1.41 19.85
C VAL A 97 -3.68 -0.05 20.02
N GLY A 98 -2.36 -0.30 20.09
CA GLY A 98 -1.80 -1.65 20.16
C GLY A 98 -1.93 -2.45 18.86
N ALA A 99 -2.00 -1.79 17.70
CA ALA A 99 -2.03 -2.46 16.41
C ALA A 99 -0.63 -2.97 16.00
N ILE A 100 -0.63 -4.08 15.27
CA ILE A 100 0.56 -4.59 14.59
C ILE A 100 0.84 -3.68 13.39
N VAL A 101 2.09 -3.30 13.15
CA VAL A 101 2.50 -2.47 12.00
C VAL A 101 3.45 -3.25 11.12
N SER A 102 3.02 -3.58 9.90
CA SER A 102 3.89 -4.10 8.85
C SER A 102 4.65 -2.94 8.19
N ASP A 103 5.95 -2.87 8.45
CA ASP A 103 6.84 -1.83 7.93
C ASP A 103 8.03 -2.40 7.18
N ALA A 104 8.23 -1.94 5.96
CA ALA A 104 9.30 -2.38 5.06
C ALA A 104 10.31 -1.26 4.75
N ASN A 105 10.19 -0.07 5.34
CA ASN A 105 10.98 1.09 4.94
C ASN A 105 12.47 1.01 5.36
N ASP A 106 12.77 0.20 6.39
CA ASP A 106 14.15 -0.10 6.81
C ASP A 106 14.79 -1.26 6.02
N LEU A 107 14.03 -1.90 5.11
CA LEU A 107 14.50 -3.00 4.29
C LEU A 107 15.09 -2.49 2.98
N ASP A 108 16.40 -2.23 2.96
CA ASP A 108 17.06 -1.61 1.80
C ASP A 108 16.90 -2.42 0.50
N PHE A 109 16.85 -3.75 0.59
CA PHE A 109 16.62 -4.61 -0.56
C PHE A 109 15.26 -4.35 -1.25
N PHE A 110 14.28 -3.82 -0.53
CA PHE A 110 12.94 -3.61 -1.05
C PHE A 110 12.81 -2.30 -1.84
N LYS A 111 13.84 -1.44 -1.80
CA LYS A 111 13.99 -0.23 -2.60
C LYS A 111 14.42 -0.54 -4.04
N ASP A 112 13.76 -1.50 -4.67
CA ASP A 112 14.03 -1.96 -6.03
C ASP A 112 12.77 -1.82 -6.89
N ASN A 113 12.85 -0.99 -7.93
CA ASN A 113 11.70 -0.71 -8.80
C ASN A 113 11.23 -1.93 -9.61
N ARG A 114 12.02 -3.01 -9.64
CA ARG A 114 11.63 -4.29 -10.24
C ARG A 114 10.56 -5.03 -9.45
N PHE A 115 10.24 -4.60 -8.23
CA PHE A 115 9.07 -5.07 -7.48
C PHE A 115 7.77 -4.35 -7.87
N LEU A 116 7.85 -3.31 -8.69
CA LEU A 116 6.67 -2.60 -9.16
C LEU A 116 6.11 -3.23 -10.44
N ALA A 117 4.80 -3.10 -10.61
CA ALA A 117 4.10 -3.38 -11.85
C ALA A 117 4.44 -2.31 -12.90
N PHE A 118 3.94 -2.52 -14.12
CA PHE A 118 4.19 -1.61 -15.25
C PHE A 118 3.75 -0.16 -14.97
N ASP A 119 2.76 0.04 -14.09
CA ASP A 119 2.31 1.37 -13.69
C ASP A 119 3.31 2.16 -12.82
N ARG A 120 4.35 1.50 -12.32
CA ARG A 120 5.39 2.06 -11.45
C ARG A 120 4.86 2.58 -10.11
N LEU A 121 3.71 2.08 -9.66
CA LEU A 121 3.08 2.47 -8.40
C LEU A 121 2.70 1.26 -7.54
N HIS A 122 2.07 0.25 -8.15
CA HIS A 122 1.64 -0.94 -7.42
C HIS A 122 2.72 -2.02 -7.46
N LEU A 123 2.73 -2.90 -6.47
CA LEU A 123 3.60 -4.06 -6.47
C LEU A 123 3.18 -5.04 -7.58
N ASN A 124 4.16 -5.73 -8.15
CA ASN A 124 3.92 -6.90 -9.00
C ASN A 124 3.83 -8.18 -8.12
N ALA A 125 3.74 -9.34 -8.78
CA ALA A 125 3.59 -10.62 -8.09
C ALA A 125 4.74 -10.92 -7.11
N GLU A 126 6.00 -10.65 -7.49
CA GLU A 126 7.17 -10.84 -6.63
C GLU A 126 7.14 -9.88 -5.43
N GLY A 127 6.80 -8.60 -5.66
CA GLY A 127 6.64 -7.63 -4.58
C GLY A 127 5.54 -8.04 -3.57
N HIS A 128 4.39 -8.49 -4.07
CA HIS A 128 3.31 -8.99 -3.21
C HIS A 128 3.67 -10.29 -2.48
N TRP A 129 4.43 -11.18 -3.11
CA TRP A 129 4.96 -12.37 -2.44
C TRP A 129 5.87 -11.99 -1.27
N ARG A 130 6.77 -11.03 -1.44
CA ARG A 130 7.62 -10.55 -0.33
C ARG A 130 6.82 -9.93 0.80
N VAL A 131 5.81 -9.12 0.48
CA VAL A 131 4.89 -8.57 1.50
C VAL A 131 4.16 -9.68 2.24
N SER A 132 3.68 -10.73 1.55
CA SER A 132 3.00 -11.84 2.23
C SER A 132 3.92 -12.58 3.20
N GLN A 133 5.19 -12.79 2.82
CA GLN A 133 6.18 -13.40 3.71
C GLN A 133 6.53 -12.50 4.90
N GLY A 134 6.65 -11.19 4.68
CA GLY A 134 6.86 -10.21 5.75
C GLY A 134 5.68 -10.15 6.73
N VAL A 135 4.44 -10.23 6.24
CA VAL A 135 3.24 -10.31 7.08
C VAL A 135 3.24 -11.58 7.93
N LEU A 136 3.54 -12.74 7.33
CA LEU A 136 3.65 -14.00 8.07
C LEU A 136 4.69 -13.90 9.19
N GLU A 137 5.87 -13.34 8.89
CA GLU A 137 6.95 -13.14 9.86
C GLU A 137 6.52 -12.21 11.01
N VAL A 138 5.89 -11.07 10.70
CA VAL A 138 5.41 -10.10 11.70
C VAL A 138 4.31 -10.69 12.60
N LEU A 139 3.48 -11.58 12.04
CA LEU A 139 2.44 -12.29 12.78
C LEU A 139 2.97 -13.54 13.54
N GLY A 140 4.26 -13.86 13.44
CA GLY A 140 4.85 -15.02 14.11
C GLY A 140 4.58 -16.37 13.44
N TYR A 141 4.10 -16.37 12.20
CA TYR A 141 3.89 -17.58 11.40
C TYR A 141 5.14 -17.95 10.59
N PRO A 142 5.27 -19.23 10.15
CA PRO A 142 6.34 -19.63 9.24
C PRO A 142 6.36 -18.77 7.97
N SER A 143 7.52 -18.17 7.68
CA SER A 143 7.78 -17.42 6.45
C SER A 143 8.98 -17.99 5.71
N ASN A 144 9.02 -17.84 4.40
CA ASN A 144 10.17 -18.28 3.61
C ASN A 144 11.29 -17.22 3.67
N PRO A 145 12.45 -17.49 4.32
CA PRO A 145 13.51 -16.49 4.52
C PRO A 145 14.08 -15.91 3.22
N ALA A 146 13.86 -16.58 2.08
CA ALA A 146 14.23 -16.05 0.77
C ALA A 146 13.56 -14.70 0.44
N TRP A 147 12.49 -14.33 1.14
CA TRP A 147 11.80 -13.05 0.93
C TRP A 147 12.70 -11.83 1.17
N ARG A 148 13.73 -11.97 2.01
CA ARG A 148 14.74 -10.95 2.31
C ARG A 148 15.95 -10.97 1.38
N ILE A 149 16.08 -11.98 0.51
CA ILE A 149 17.20 -12.07 -0.43
C ILE A 149 17.02 -11.01 -1.52
N PRO A 150 17.96 -10.06 -1.70
CA PRO A 150 17.88 -9.07 -2.76
C PRO A 150 17.80 -9.74 -4.13
N LEU A 151 17.10 -9.11 -5.09
CA LEU A 151 17.15 -9.57 -6.47
C LEU A 151 18.59 -9.52 -6.99
N PRO A 152 19.01 -10.48 -7.84
CA PRO A 152 20.31 -10.43 -8.49
C PRO A 152 20.54 -9.08 -9.17
N PRO A 153 21.79 -8.60 -9.25
CA PRO A 153 22.11 -7.33 -9.90
C PRO A 153 21.48 -7.21 -11.28
N ALA A 154 20.77 -6.10 -11.52
CA ALA A 154 20.16 -5.86 -12.82
C ALA A 154 21.23 -5.66 -13.89
N LYS A 155 21.01 -6.22 -15.09
CA LYS A 155 21.82 -5.88 -16.26
C LYS A 155 21.59 -4.39 -16.59
N LYS A 156 22.66 -3.66 -16.89
CA LYS A 156 22.56 -2.25 -17.32
C LYS A 156 21.70 -2.18 -18.59
N THR A 157 20.67 -1.34 -18.56
CA THR A 157 19.85 -1.07 -19.75
C THR A 157 20.48 0.11 -20.50
N PRO A 158 20.66 0.05 -21.83
CA PRO A 158 21.15 1.18 -22.60
C PRO A 158 20.23 2.40 -22.44
N TRP A 159 20.81 3.59 -22.31
CA TRP A 159 20.07 4.82 -22.00
C TRP A 159 18.94 5.13 -23.02
N LEU A 160 19.17 4.85 -24.31
CA LEU A 160 18.17 5.01 -25.38
C LEU A 160 16.96 4.12 -25.15
N LYS A 161 17.21 2.86 -24.75
CA LYS A 161 16.16 1.89 -24.45
C LYS A 161 15.35 2.32 -23.22
N GLU A 162 16.02 2.83 -22.18
CA GLU A 162 15.33 3.39 -21.01
C GLU A 162 14.42 4.58 -21.38
N ARG A 163 14.90 5.51 -22.23
CA ARG A 163 14.06 6.62 -22.71
C ARG A 163 12.87 6.13 -23.52
N TYR A 164 13.07 5.18 -24.44
CA TYR A 164 11.98 4.62 -25.23
C TYR A 164 10.90 3.97 -24.34
N ILE A 165 11.31 3.16 -23.36
CA ILE A 165 10.40 2.56 -22.37
C ILE A 165 9.66 3.64 -21.58
N GLY A 166 10.34 4.72 -21.18
CA GLY A 166 9.73 5.85 -20.49
C GLY A 166 8.67 6.57 -21.32
N VAL A 167 8.95 6.83 -22.59
CA VAL A 167 8.00 7.45 -23.53
C VAL A 167 6.79 6.54 -23.73
N LEU A 168 7.02 5.25 -23.99
CA LEU A 168 5.95 4.28 -24.17
C LEU A 168 5.06 4.20 -22.92
N TRP A 169 5.65 4.13 -21.73
CA TRP A 169 4.93 4.16 -20.46
C TRP A 169 4.08 5.42 -20.30
N PHE A 170 4.61 6.59 -20.67
CA PHE A 170 3.88 7.84 -20.57
C PHE A 170 2.60 7.81 -21.41
N PHE A 171 2.70 7.40 -22.68
CA PHE A 171 1.54 7.35 -23.58
C PHE A 171 0.57 6.22 -23.25
N LEU A 172 1.06 5.04 -22.87
CA LEU A 172 0.20 3.89 -22.60
C LEU A 172 -0.46 3.93 -21.21
N PHE A 173 0.16 4.57 -20.23
CA PHE A 173 -0.31 4.54 -18.84
C PHE A 173 -0.56 5.93 -18.25
N ALA A 174 0.48 6.76 -18.20
CA ALA A 174 0.43 8.01 -17.45
C ALA A 174 -0.59 9.01 -18.03
N LEU A 175 -0.57 9.20 -19.35
CA LEU A 175 -1.47 10.12 -20.04
C LEU A 175 -2.95 9.71 -19.92
N PRO A 176 -3.36 8.45 -20.20
CA PRO A 176 -4.73 7.99 -19.94
C PRO A 176 -5.15 8.13 -18.47
N TRP A 177 -4.24 7.91 -17.53
CA TRP A 177 -4.52 8.08 -16.10
C TRP A 177 -4.77 9.55 -15.75
N ILE A 178 -3.92 10.47 -16.21
CA ILE A 178 -4.11 11.93 -16.04
C ILE A 178 -5.47 12.36 -16.62
N TRP A 179 -5.79 11.90 -17.83
CA TRP A 179 -7.05 12.23 -18.49
C TRP A 179 -8.28 11.82 -17.68
N ARG A 180 -8.31 10.58 -17.15
CA ARG A 180 -9.38 10.14 -16.23
C ARG A 180 -9.50 11.04 -15.01
N ARG A 181 -8.38 11.47 -14.43
CA ARG A 181 -8.37 12.34 -13.26
C ARG A 181 -8.93 13.72 -13.54
N ILE A 182 -8.62 14.30 -14.69
CA ILE A 182 -9.21 15.58 -15.12
C ILE A 182 -10.74 15.45 -15.24
N GLN A 183 -11.24 14.28 -15.67
CA GLN A 183 -12.67 13.98 -15.71
C GLN A 183 -13.29 13.61 -14.36
N GLY A 184 -12.53 13.69 -13.25
CA GLY A 184 -13.01 13.26 -11.93
C GLY A 184 -13.18 11.75 -11.77
N LYS A 185 -12.75 10.93 -12.76
CA LYS A 185 -12.89 9.47 -12.74
C LYS A 185 -11.75 8.80 -11.98
N SER A 186 -12.09 7.81 -11.17
CA SER A 186 -11.14 6.94 -10.48
C SER A 186 -10.98 5.60 -11.19
N SER A 187 -9.80 4.99 -11.04
CA SER A 187 -9.58 3.60 -11.43
C SER A 187 -10.45 2.62 -10.63
N GLY A 188 -11.03 3.04 -9.51
CA GLY A 188 -11.99 2.25 -8.73
C GLY A 188 -13.45 2.42 -9.17
N ASP A 189 -13.77 3.37 -10.05
CA ASP A 189 -15.16 3.62 -10.44
C ASP A 189 -15.77 2.40 -11.13
N ASN A 190 -17.02 2.09 -10.80
CA ASN A 190 -17.77 0.93 -11.29
C ASN A 190 -17.12 -0.44 -10.98
N ARG A 191 -16.17 -0.50 -10.05
CA ARG A 191 -15.62 -1.77 -9.57
C ARG A 191 -16.36 -2.24 -8.33
N SER A 192 -16.80 -3.50 -8.34
CA SER A 192 -17.30 -4.19 -7.16
C SER A 192 -16.16 -4.88 -6.39
N ALA A 193 -16.43 -5.25 -5.14
CA ALA A 193 -15.52 -6.06 -4.35
C ALA A 193 -15.27 -7.41 -5.04
N LYS A 194 -14.02 -7.87 -5.02
CA LYS A 194 -13.65 -9.20 -5.54
C LYS A 194 -14.42 -10.31 -4.82
N TYR A 195 -14.59 -10.14 -3.51
CA TYR A 195 -15.41 -10.98 -2.64
C TYR A 195 -16.39 -10.06 -1.90
N PRO A 196 -17.66 -9.96 -2.35
CA PRO A 196 -18.65 -9.09 -1.72
C PRO A 196 -19.22 -9.66 -0.42
N ALA A 197 -18.98 -10.95 -0.16
CA ALA A 197 -19.31 -11.63 1.08
C ALA A 197 -18.08 -12.44 1.56
N PRO A 198 -18.01 -12.79 2.86
CA PRO A 198 -16.97 -13.66 3.38
C PRO A 198 -16.90 -14.98 2.60
N ILE A 199 -15.69 -15.44 2.34
CA ILE A 199 -15.43 -16.73 1.72
C ILE A 199 -14.53 -17.56 2.64
N SER A 200 -14.69 -18.88 2.60
CA SER A 200 -13.69 -19.78 3.17
C SER A 200 -12.45 -19.75 2.27
N TRP A 201 -11.32 -19.32 2.84
CA TRP A 201 -10.05 -19.45 2.17
C TRP A 201 -9.46 -20.83 2.48
N PRO A 202 -9.09 -21.64 1.48
CA PRO A 202 -8.54 -22.96 1.75
C PRO A 202 -7.23 -22.82 2.53
N PRO A 203 -6.99 -23.63 3.57
CA PRO A 203 -5.66 -23.72 4.16
C PRO A 203 -4.67 -24.10 3.05
N VAL A 204 -3.56 -23.37 2.99
CA VAL A 204 -2.46 -23.74 2.10
C VAL A 204 -1.82 -24.99 2.71
N ASN A 205 -2.05 -26.14 2.08
CA ASN A 205 -1.37 -27.39 2.42
C ASN A 205 0.13 -27.30 2.16
#